data_AF-A0A816D8R2-F1
#
_entry.id   AF-A0A816D8R2-F1
#
_cell.length_a   1.000
_cell.length_b   1.000
_cell.length_c   1.000
_cell.angle_alpha   90.00
_cell.angle_beta   90.00
_cell.angle_gamma   90.00
#
_symmetry.space_group_name_H-M   'P 1'
#
loop_
_entity.id
_entity.type
_entity.pdbx_description
1 polymer ?
#
loop_
_entity_poly.entity_id
_entity_poly.type
_entity_poly.pdbx_seq_one_letter_code
_entity_poly.pdbx_strand_id
1 'polypeptide(L)' 'LFADAFVKSSIEINSVVGQRMVLILRHVQTIPSIFQTCMNALTNDERQALANAMNTVVPS' A
#
# COMPACT_ATOMS: atom_id res chain seq x y z
N LEU A 1 -6.74 9.34 -0.40
CA LEU A 1 -5.33 8.92 -0.26
C LEU A 1 -5.17 7.49 -0.81
N PHE A 2 -3.96 7.04 -1.11
CA PHE A 2 -3.74 5.72 -1.72
C PHE A 2 -4.33 4.55 -0.90
N ALA A 3 -4.20 4.61 0.43
CA ALA A 3 -4.81 3.62 1.33
C ALA A 3 -6.36 3.65 1.28
N ASP A 4 -6.96 4.84 1.21
CA ASP A 4 -8.40 5.04 1.02
C ASP A 4 -8.92 4.40 -0.29
N ALA A 5 -8.09 4.32 -1.34
CA ALA A 5 -8.46 3.64 -2.59
C ALA A 5 -8.55 2.10 -2.45
N PHE A 6 -7.77 1.49 -1.55
CA PHE A 6 -7.91 0.08 -1.19
C PHE A 6 -9.09 -0.16 -0.25
N VAL A 7 -9.31 0.74 0.73
CA VAL A 7 -10.46 0.66 1.65
C VAL A 7 -11.78 0.72 0.88
N LYS A 8 -11.86 1.56 -0.15
CA LYS A 8 -13.04 1.70 -1.01
C LYS A 8 -13.12 0.68 -2.15
N SER A 9 -12.21 -0.29 -2.22
CA SER A 9 -12.09 -1.27 -3.31
C SER A 9 -12.05 -0.63 -4.71
N SER A 10 -11.62 0.64 -4.81
CA SER A 10 -11.58 1.41 -6.05
C SER A 10 -10.44 0.97 -6.96
N ILE A 11 -9.45 0.27 -6.39
CA ILE A 11 -8.33 -0.35 -7.09
C ILE A 11 -8.27 -1.80 -6.63
N GLU A 12 -8.60 -2.73 -7.52
CA GLU A 12 -8.40 -4.15 -7.25
C GLU A 12 -6.91 -4.44 -7.15
N ILE A 13 -6.49 -5.11 -6.07
CA ILE A 13 -5.09 -5.50 -5.81
C ILE A 13 -4.52 -6.33 -6.98
N ASN A 14 -5.38 -7.12 -7.63
CA ASN A 14 -5.01 -8.00 -8.75
C ASN A 14 -4.97 -7.28 -10.10
N SER A 15 -5.38 -6.01 -10.17
CA SER A 15 -5.22 -5.21 -11.38
C SER A 15 -3.75 -4.85 -11.60
N VAL A 16 -3.35 -4.66 -12.86
CA VAL A 16 -1.99 -4.21 -13.22
C VAL A 16 -1.63 -2.91 -12.48
N VAL A 17 -2.60 -2.02 -12.28
CA VAL A 17 -2.44 -0.77 -11.54
C VAL A 17 -2.18 -1.04 -10.06
N GLY A 18 -2.98 -1.90 -9.43
CA GLY A 18 -2.81 -2.31 -8.03
C GLY A 18 -1.44 -2.94 -7.77
N GLN A 19 -0.98 -3.85 -8.63
CA GLN A 19 0.34 -4.47 -8.52
C GLN A 19 1.48 -3.46 -8.64
N ARG A 20 1.42 -2.55 -9.63
CA ARG A 20 2.42 -1.47 -9.80
C ARG A 20 2.48 -0.58 -8.58
N MET A 21 1.34 -0.26 -7.99
CA MET A 21 1.28 0.57 -6.80
C MET A 21 1.87 -0.12 -5.57
N VAL A 22 1.65 -1.42 -5.39
CA VAL A 22 2.31 -2.19 -4.32
C VAL A 22 3.83 -2.24 -4.51
N LEU A 23 4.32 -2.35 -5.76
CA LEU A 23 5.76 -2.28 -6.04
C LEU A 23 6.37 -0.94 -5.65
N ILE A 24 5.68 0.18 -5.92
CA ILE A 24 6.11 1.52 -5.50
C ILE A 24 6.21 1.60 -3.97
N LEU A 25 5.22 1.07 -3.25
CA LEU A 25 5.24 1.06 -1.78
C LEU A 25 6.39 0.24 -1.20
N ARG A 26 6.70 -0.91 -1.81
CA ARG A 26 7.87 -1.71 -1.43
C ARG A 26 9.18 -0.98 -1.68
N HIS A 27 9.25 -0.16 -2.73
CA HIS A 27 10.40 0.71 -2.93
C HIS A 27 10.49 1.77 -1.82
N VAL A 28 9.38 2.40 -1.44
CA VAL A 28 9.34 3.37 -0.32
C VAL A 28 9.77 2.74 1.01
N GLN A 29 9.43 1.46 1.26
CA GLN A 29 9.90 0.72 2.44
C GLN A 29 11.43 0.65 2.56
N THR A 30 12.15 0.73 1.44
CA THR A 30 13.62 0.75 1.46
C THR A 30 14.21 2.08 1.99
N ILE A 31 13.35 3.09 2.21
CA ILE A 31 13.71 4.40 2.76
C ILE A 31 12.95 4.59 4.10
N PRO A 32 13.54 4.17 5.24
CA PRO A 32 12.82 4.07 6.51
C PRO A 32 12.20 5.39 7.00
N SER A 33 12.88 6.51 6.79
CA SER A 33 12.40 7.84 7.21
C SER A 33 11.11 8.23 6.48
N ILE A 34 11.10 8.10 5.15
CA ILE A 34 9.93 8.38 4.31
C ILE A 34 8.81 7.41 4.63
N PHE A 35 9.12 6.12 4.73
CA PHE A 35 8.13 5.10 5.06
C PHE A 35 7.44 5.38 6.39
N GLN A 36 8.21 5.69 7.45
CA GLN A 36 7.64 6.00 8.76
C GLN A 36 6.77 7.26 8.73
N THR A 37 7.20 8.31 8.04
CA THR A 37 6.38 9.52 7.84
C THR A 37 5.05 9.20 7.15
N CYS A 38 5.09 8.39 6.09
CA CYS A 38 3.88 7.96 5.39
C CYS A 38 2.96 7.13 6.30
N MET A 39 3.50 6.16 7.04
CA MET A 39 2.71 5.34 7.96
C MET A 39 2.07 6.15 9.08
N ASN A 40 2.76 7.15 9.61
CA ASN A 40 2.25 8.03 10.65
C ASN A 40 1.08 8.90 10.18
N ALA A 41 1.02 9.23 8.89
CA ALA A 41 -0.08 10.01 8.30
C ALA A 41 -1.36 9.20 8.07
N LEU A 42 -1.29 7.86 8.17
CA LEU A 42 -2.43 6.97 7.96
C LEU A 42 -3.17 6.66 9.26
N THR A 43 -4.49 6.55 9.14
CA THR A 43 -5.36 5.96 10.16
C THR A 43 -5.09 4.46 10.34
N ASN A 44 -5.58 3.86 11.43
CA ASN A 44 -5.40 2.43 11.67
C ASN A 44 -6.00 1.54 10.56
N ASP A 45 -7.18 1.91 10.06
CA ASP A 45 -7.87 1.16 9.00
C ASP A 45 -7.07 1.23 7.69
N GLU A 46 -6.52 2.40 7.36
CA GLU A 46 -5.66 2.58 6.19
C GLU A 46 -4.35 1.79 6.29
N ARG A 47 -3.74 1.73 7.49
CA ARG A 47 -2.55 0.89 7.73
C ARG A 47 -2.86 -0.59 7.54
N GLN A 48 -4.02 -1.04 8.03
CA GLN A 48 -4.45 -2.43 7.88
C GLN A 48 -4.72 -2.78 6.41
N ALA A 49 -5.41 -1.91 5.68
CA ALA A 49 -5.65 -2.10 4.24
C ALA A 49 -4.34 -2.16 3.45
N LEU A 50 -3.38 -1.30 3.77
CA LEU A 50 -2.05 -1.31 3.17
C LEU A 50 -1.28 -2.61 3.48
N ALA A 51 -1.30 -3.07 4.72
CA ALA A 51 -0.67 -4.34 5.11
C ALA A 51 -1.28 -5.52 4.36
N ASN A 52 -2.60 -5.56 4.25
CA ASN A 52 -3.32 -6.60 3.51
C ASN A 52 -2.92 -6.60 2.02
N ALA A 53 -2.86 -5.42 1.39
CA ALA A 53 -2.45 -5.27 -0.02
C ALA A 53 -1.00 -5.71 -0.27
N MET A 54 -0.08 -5.39 0.64
CA MET A 54 1.33 -5.78 0.50
C MET A 54 1.57 -7.28 0.69
N ASN A 55 0.73 -7.95 1.50
CA ASN A 55 0.81 -9.38 1.76
C ASN A 55 0.13 -10.24 0.69
N THR A 56 -0.79 -9.67 -0.10
CA THR A 56 -1.49 -10.40 -1.19
C THR A 56 -0.71 -10.41 -2.50
N VAL A 57 0.08 -9.37 -2.78
CA VAL A 57 0.92 -9.35 -3.98
C VAL A 57 2.24 -10.08 -3.68
N VAL A 58 2.36 -11.33 -4.11
CA VAL A 58 3.66 -12.03 -4.16
C VAL A 58 4.44 -11.46 -5.35
N PRO A 59 5.65 -10.93 -5.16
CA PRO A 59 6.45 -10.48 -6.29
C PRO A 59 6.87 -11.72 -7.08
N SER A 60 6.45 -11.78 -8.34
CA SER A 60 6.92 -12.77 -9.32
C SER A 60 8.36 -12.51 -9.71
#